data_AF-A0A7W0MZZ4-F1
#
_entry.id   AF-A0A7W0MZZ4-F1
#
_cell.length_a   1.000
_cell.length_b   1.000
_cell.length_c   1.000
_cell.angle_alpha   90.00
_cell.angle_beta   90.00
_cell.angle_gamma   90.00
#
_symmetry.space_group_name_H-M   'P 1'
#
loop_
_entity.id
_entity.type
_entity.pdbx_description
1 polymer ?
#
loop_
_entity_poly.entity_id
_entity_poly.type
_entity_poly.pdbx_seq_one_letter_code
_entity_poly.pdbx_strand_id
1 'polypeptide(L)'
;MFLVMIRLRDGDRLETGVFQEEAEARKHAEELIWVVGGERPAWPLIGHRYIRPDSIVSVDLSESSELKWLGSETRLMWAGRVDPSQSQA
;
A
#
# COMPACT_ATOMS: atom_id res chain seq x y z
N MET A 1 -11.05 7.56 1.62
CA MET A 1 -10.10 6.45 1.84
C MET A 1 -8.84 6.77 1.08
N PHE A 2 -7.70 6.59 1.72
CA PHE A 2 -6.37 6.93 1.22
C PHE A 2 -5.54 5.65 1.16
N LEU A 3 -4.87 5.44 0.04
CA LEU A 3 -4.02 4.29 -0.22
C LEU A 3 -2.57 4.72 -0.15
N VAL A 4 -1.73 3.94 0.52
CA VAL A 4 -0.27 4.11 0.47
C VAL A 4 0.33 2.94 -0.30
N MET A 5 1.14 3.26 -1.29
CA MET A 5 1.81 2.29 -2.15
C MET A 5 3.32 2.55 -2.19
N ILE A 6 4.08 1.49 -2.39
CA ILE A 6 5.49 1.55 -2.73
C ILE A 6 5.64 1.18 -4.20
N ARG A 7 6.40 1.99 -4.94
CA ARG A 7 6.82 1.65 -6.30
C ARG A 7 8.25 1.12 -6.29
N LEU A 8 8.43 -0.05 -6.88
CA LEU A 8 9.73 -0.67 -7.06
C LEU A 8 10.35 -0.27 -8.42
N ARG A 9 11.67 -0.37 -8.51
CA ARG A 9 12.45 -0.09 -9.72
C ARG A 9 12.08 -0.95 -10.92
N ASP A 10 11.54 -2.14 -10.68
CA ASP A 10 11.08 -3.07 -11.72
C ASP A 10 9.74 -2.65 -12.35
N GLY A 11 9.05 -1.67 -11.75
CA GLY A 11 7.71 -1.22 -12.15
C GLY A 11 6.59 -1.76 -11.27
N ASP A 12 6.87 -2.79 -10.46
CA ASP A 12 5.97 -3.35 -9.45
C ASP A 12 5.47 -2.28 -8.46
N ARG A 13 4.22 -2.43 -8.04
CA ARG A 13 3.59 -1.60 -7.01
C ARG A 13 3.05 -2.47 -5.90
N LEU A 14 3.37 -2.12 -4.66
CA LEU A 14 2.95 -2.86 -3.47
C LEU A 14 2.10 -1.95 -2.59
N GLU A 15 0.90 -2.41 -2.25
CA GLU A 15 0.05 -1.76 -1.24
C GLU A 15 0.64 -1.96 0.16
N THR A 16 0.78 -0.88 0.91
CA THR A 16 1.28 -0.92 2.30
C THR A 16 0.18 -0.72 3.33
N GLY A 17 -0.93 -0.07 2.93
CA GLY A 17 -2.11 0.10 3.77
C GLY A 17 -3.19 0.98 3.13
N VAL A 18 -4.38 0.88 3.71
CA VAL A 18 -5.55 1.71 3.41
C VAL A 18 -5.99 2.40 4.68
N PHE A 19 -6.18 3.72 4.60
CA PHE A 19 -6.49 4.58 5.73
C PHE A 19 -7.76 5.38 5.46
N GLN A 20 -8.51 5.72 6.50
CA GLN A 20 -9.73 6.53 6.33
C GLN A 20 -9.42 8.01 6.16
N GLU A 21 -8.33 8.47 6.80
CA GLU A 21 -7.91 9.86 6.85
C GLU A 21 -6.56 10.07 6.17
N GLU A 22 -6.42 11.19 5.46
CA GLU A 22 -5.19 11.55 4.75
C GLU A 22 -4.01 11.68 5.70
N ALA A 23 -4.23 12.28 6.88
CA ALA A 23 -3.21 12.48 7.89
C ALA A 23 -2.61 11.15 8.38
N GLU A 24 -3.44 10.11 8.51
CA GLU A 24 -3.01 8.78 8.93
C GLU A 24 -2.19 8.09 7.82
N ALA A 25 -2.67 8.16 6.57
CA ALA A 25 -1.93 7.66 5.41
C ALA A 25 -0.58 8.37 5.25
N ARG A 26 -0.57 9.69 5.40
CA ARG A 26 0.64 10.50 5.28
C ARG A 26 1.66 10.14 6.36
N LYS A 27 1.22 10.02 7.61
CA LYS A 27 2.10 9.58 8.70
C LYS A 27 2.73 8.23 8.40
N HIS A 28 1.93 7.27 7.91
CA HIS A 28 2.45 5.96 7.52
C HIS A 28 3.48 6.04 6.38
N ALA A 29 3.23 6.88 5.36
CA ALA A 29 4.18 7.11 4.28
C ALA A 29 5.49 7.73 4.79
N GLU A 30 5.43 8.71 5.69
CA GLU A 30 6.59 9.34 6.31
C GLU A 30 7.41 8.34 7.16
N GLU A 31 6.74 7.46 7.91
CA GLU A 31 7.38 6.36 8.64
C GLU A 31 8.12 5.41 7.69
N LEU A 32 7.52 5.03 6.57
CA LEU A 32 8.18 4.19 5.55
C LEU A 32 9.40 4.88 4.96
N ILE A 33 9.27 6.16 4.58
CA ILE A 33 10.37 6.97 4.04
C ILE A 33 11.53 7.03 5.03
N TRP A 34 11.23 7.23 6.32
CA TRP A 34 12.24 7.23 7.37
C TRP A 34 12.96 5.89 7.49
N VAL A 35 12.21 4.79 7.51
CA VAL A 35 12.74 3.42 7.63
C VAL A 35 13.69 3.07 6.48
N VAL A 36 13.36 3.50 5.25
CA VAL A 36 14.10 3.12 4.04
C VAL A 36 15.16 4.15 3.63
N GLY A 37 15.06 5.39 4.10
CA GLY A 37 15.97 6.49 3.78
C GLY A 37 16.97 6.89 4.87
N GLY A 38 16.87 6.31 6.07
CA GLY A 38 17.79 6.62 7.19
C GLY A 38 19.23 6.12 6.98
N GLU A 39 20.15 6.50 7.88
CA GLU A 39 21.57 6.11 7.82
C GLU A 39 21.80 4.59 7.87
N ARG A 40 20.86 3.86 8.48
CA ARG A 40 20.83 2.39 8.50
C ARG A 40 19.45 1.93 8.06
N PRO A 41 19.18 1.90 6.75
CA PRO A 41 17.85 1.62 6.26
C PRO A 41 17.49 0.15 6.56
N ALA A 42 16.34 -0.05 7.19
CA ALA A 42 15.84 -1.39 7.47
C ALA A 42 15.03 -1.90 6.29
N TRP A 43 14.94 -3.22 6.16
CA TRP A 43 14.15 -3.84 5.11
C TRP A 43 12.70 -3.93 5.59
N PRO A 44 11.77 -3.12 5.07
CA PRO A 44 10.38 -3.21 5.50
C PRO A 44 9.77 -4.54 5.05
N LEU A 45 8.96 -5.13 5.93
CA LEU A 45 8.14 -6.28 5.59
C LEU A 45 6.80 -5.76 5.04
N ILE A 46 6.56 -5.98 3.75
CA ILE A 46 5.32 -5.59 3.08
C ILE A 46 4.59 -6.88 2.67
N GLY A 47 3.40 -7.09 3.23
CA GLY A 47 2.70 -8.38 3.12
C GLY A 47 3.55 -9.51 3.72
N HIS A 48 4.11 -10.36 2.86
CA HIS A 48 4.96 -11.50 3.23
C HIS A 48 6.38 -11.41 2.65
N ARG A 49 6.80 -10.22 2.19
CA ARG A 49 8.10 -10.02 1.53
C ARG A 49 8.88 -8.90 2.21
N TYR A 50 10.14 -9.15 2.54
CA TYR A 50 11.08 -8.10 2.90
C TYR A 50 11.56 -7.40 1.64
N ILE A 51 11.41 -6.08 1.60
CA ILE A 51 11.76 -5.26 0.44
C ILE A 51 13.10 -4.59 0.69
N ARG A 52 13.98 -4.62 -0.32
CA ARG A 52 15.24 -3.88 -0.26
C ARG A 52 14.96 -2.38 -0.37
N PRO A 53 15.50 -1.55 0.53
CA PRO A 53 15.37 -0.09 0.44
C PRO A 53 15.79 0.49 -0.93
N ASP A 54 16.91 0.02 -1.51
CA ASP A 54 17.39 0.52 -2.80
C ASP A 54 16.47 0.20 -3.99
N SER A 55 15.60 -0.80 -3.82
CA SER A 55 14.64 -1.16 -4.88
C SER A 55 13.43 -0.23 -4.91
N ILE A 56 13.22 0.56 -3.85
CA ILE A 56 12.11 1.48 -3.71
C ILE A 56 12.45 2.79 -4.43
N VAL A 57 11.60 3.17 -5.38
CA VAL A 57 11.75 4.41 -6.15
C VAL A 57 10.88 5.52 -5.57
N SER A 58 9.67 5.20 -5.13
CA SER A 58 8.74 6.16 -4.54
C SER A 58 7.80 5.50 -3.53
N VAL A 59 7.30 6.34 -2.61
CA VAL A 59 6.13 6.04 -1.78
C VAL A 59 5.01 6.98 -2.24
N ASP A 60 3.93 6.40 -2.73
CA ASP A 60 2.81 7.10 -3.34
C ASP A 60 1.62 7.11 -2.37
N LEU A 61 1.01 8.28 -2.18
CA LEU A 61 -0.25 8.44 -1.45
C LEU A 61 -1.34 8.81 -2.45
N SER A 62 -2.45 8.08 -2.46
CA SER A 62 -3.54 8.27 -3.43
C SER A 62 -4.91 8.29 -2.74
N GLU A 63 -5.77 9.24 -3.12
CA GLU A 63 -7.16 9.25 -2.66
C GLU A 63 -8.00 8.27 -3.49
N SER A 64 -8.74 7.39 -2.81
CA SER A 64 -9.55 6.33 -3.45
C SER A 64 -10.82 6.85 -4.11
N SER A 65 -11.20 8.12 -3.91
CA SER A 65 -12.31 8.75 -4.64
C SER A 65 -12.00 8.84 -6.15
N GLU A 66 -10.72 8.82 -6.53
CA GLU A 66 -10.22 8.97 -7.90
C GLU A 66 -9.71 7.65 -8.51
N LEU A 67 -9.59 6.56 -7.73
CA LEU A 67 -9.05 5.26 -8.17
C LEU A 67 -10.03 4.41 -9.03
N LYS A 68 -10.98 5.05 -9.70
CA LYS A 68 -11.83 4.45 -10.74
C LYS A 68 -11.04 3.96 -11.97
N TRP A 69 -9.76 4.30 -12.14
CA TRP A 69 -9.08 4.21 -13.44
C TRP A 69 -7.67 3.62 -13.50
N LEU A 70 -7.16 2.95 -12.47
CA LEU A 70 -5.86 2.26 -12.57
C LEU A 70 -6.02 0.75 -12.82
N GLY A 71 -6.29 0.44 -14.10
CA GLY A 71 -5.78 -0.75 -14.78
C GLY A 71 -6.44 -2.09 -14.42
N SER A 72 -6.82 -2.83 -15.46
CA SER A 72 -7.56 -4.10 -15.37
C SER A 72 -6.81 -5.29 -14.71
N GLU A 73 -5.61 -5.12 -14.18
CA GLU A 73 -4.75 -6.24 -13.73
C GLU A 73 -4.84 -6.55 -12.22
N THR A 74 -5.41 -5.66 -11.40
CA THR A 74 -5.49 -5.87 -9.92
C THR A 74 -6.86 -6.39 -9.46
N ARG A 75 -7.78 -6.70 -10.38
CA ARG A 75 -9.17 -7.09 -10.04
C ARG A 75 -9.32 -8.39 -9.24
N LEU A 76 -8.27 -9.19 -9.08
CA LEU A 76 -8.37 -10.49 -8.39
C LEU A 76 -8.18 -10.43 -6.87
N MET A 77 -7.78 -9.29 -6.29
CA MET A 77 -7.47 -9.22 -4.85
C MET A 77 -8.56 -8.59 -3.97
N TRP A 78 -9.49 -7.79 -4.54
CA TRP A 78 -10.47 -7.04 -3.74
C TRP A 78 -11.90 -7.60 -3.74
N ALA A 79 -12.19 -8.61 -4.57
CA ALA A 79 -13.51 -9.28 -4.57
C ALA A 79 -13.59 -10.48 -3.60
N GLY A 80 -12.53 -10.78 -2.86
CA GLY A 80 -12.36 -12.07 -2.18
C GLY A 80 -12.58 -12.11 -0.66
N ARG A 81 -12.95 -11.01 0.01
CA ARG A 81 -13.17 -11.09 1.47
C ARG A 81 -14.19 -10.10 2.01
N VAL A 82 -15.45 -10.32 1.63
CA VAL A 82 -16.61 -10.02 2.47
C VAL A 82 -17.60 -11.16 2.28
N ASP A 83 -17.52 -12.17 3.15
CA ASP A 83 -18.71 -12.95 3.53
C ASP A 83 -18.95 -12.67 5.02
N PRO A 84 -19.73 -11.63 5.36
CA PRO A 84 -20.35 -11.55 6.66
C PRO A 84 -21.57 -12.47 6.64
N SER A 85 -21.50 -13.53 7.46
CA SER A 85 -22.60 -14.36 7.92
C SER A 85 -23.99 -13.78 7.63
N GLN A 86 -24.65 -14.34 6.62
CA GLN A 86 -26.11 -14.30 6.54
C GLN A 86 -26.66 -15.17 7.68
N SER A 87 -26.86 -14.52 8.82
CA SER A 87 -27.79 -14.97 9.85
C SER A 87 -29.22 -14.88 9.29
N GLN A 88 -29.92 -16.01 9.42
CA GLN A 88 -31.36 -16.12 9.69
C GLN A 88 -32.33 -16.04 8.48
N ALA A 89 -32.81 -17.21 8.06
CA ALA A 89 -34.17 -17.68 8.35
C ALA A 89 -34.29 -19.19 8.07
#